data_AF-A0A371SK54-F1
#
_entry.id   AF-A0A371SK54-F1
#
_cell.length_a   1.000
_cell.length_b   1.000
_cell.length_c   1.000
_cell.angle_alpha   90.00
_cell.angle_beta   90.00
_cell.angle_gamma   90.00
#
_symmetry.space_group_name_H-M   'P 1'
#
loop_
_entity.id
_entity.type
_entity.pdbx_description
1 polymer ?
#
loop_
_entity_poly.entity_id
_entity_poly.type
_entity_poly.pdbx_seq_one_letter_code
_entity_poly.pdbx_strand_id
1 'polypeptide(L)'
;MINVKSKGSNRFAFENERALCLTQVIKRTENNVTKKMVVRDKKMGIDFSVIIPLKLKKNGEVHYYPSKEFTVRGKKVGTKNTMAKYYDSLGEWESFKSEFFDTYSLTVNKLIYKEAIVK
;
A
#
# COMPACT_ATOMS: atom_id res chain seq x y z
N MET A 1 -7.28 6.64 15.96
CA MET A 1 -7.70 5.21 16.11
C MET A 1 -7.38 4.44 14.82
N ILE A 2 -6.86 3.20 14.90
CA ILE A 2 -6.54 2.37 13.71
C ILE A 2 -7.51 1.18 13.65
N ASN A 3 -8.09 0.92 12.48
CA ASN A 3 -8.95 -0.24 12.25
C ASN A 3 -8.35 -1.11 11.13
N VAL A 4 -8.21 -2.40 11.37
CA VAL A 4 -7.72 -3.37 10.39
C VAL A 4 -8.69 -4.52 10.30
N LYS A 5 -9.18 -4.80 9.10
CA LYS A 5 -10.03 -5.95 8.81
C LYS A 5 -9.38 -6.80 7.73
N SER A 6 -9.37 -8.12 7.90
CA SER A 6 -8.99 -9.05 6.84
C SER A 6 -10.20 -9.87 6.40
N LYS A 7 -10.25 -10.24 5.12
CA LYS A 7 -11.22 -11.21 4.59
C LYS A 7 -10.45 -12.26 3.81
N GLY A 8 -10.26 -13.43 4.41
CA GLY A 8 -9.33 -14.45 3.90
C GLY A 8 -7.87 -13.97 3.93
N SER A 9 -7.01 -14.67 3.19
CA SER A 9 -5.54 -14.45 3.23
C SER A 9 -5.02 -13.42 2.22
N ASN A 10 -5.91 -12.83 1.41
CA ASN A 10 -5.54 -11.97 0.28
C ASN A 10 -6.21 -10.58 0.27
N ARG A 11 -7.12 -10.27 1.20
CA ARG A 11 -7.79 -8.95 1.24
C ARG A 11 -7.70 -8.33 2.63
N PHE A 12 -7.29 -7.07 2.67
CA PHE A 12 -7.10 -6.30 3.89
C PHE A 12 -7.71 -4.91 3.72
N ALA A 13 -8.38 -4.42 4.75
CA ALA A 13 -8.78 -3.02 4.89
C ALA A 13 -7.99 -2.44 6.06
N PHE A 14 -7.33 -1.31 5.83
CA PHE A 14 -6.65 -0.54 6.86
C PHE A 14 -7.21 0.87 6.84
N GLU A 15 -7.59 1.38 7.99
CA GLU A 15 -8.18 2.70 8.11
C GLU A 15 -7.62 3.42 9.33
N ASN A 16 -7.26 4.68 9.14
CA ASN A 16 -6.99 5.61 10.22
C ASN A 16 -7.62 6.98 9.91
N GLU A 17 -7.23 8.01 10.66
CA GLU A 17 -7.74 9.38 10.49
C GLU A 17 -7.35 9.98 9.13
N ARG A 18 -6.16 9.66 8.61
CA ARG A 18 -5.66 10.17 7.33
C ARG A 18 -6.31 9.50 6.13
N ALA A 19 -6.41 8.17 6.11
CA ALA A 19 -6.90 7.46 4.92
C ALA A 19 -7.55 6.10 5.21
N LEU A 20 -8.38 5.66 4.26
CA LEU A 20 -8.84 4.28 4.12
C LEU A 20 -8.08 3.62 2.96
N CYS A 21 -7.56 2.41 3.18
CA CYS A 21 -6.87 1.63 2.16
C CYS A 21 -7.41 0.22 2.10
N LEU A 22 -7.88 -0.17 0.91
CA LEU A 22 -8.26 -1.52 0.55
C LEU A 22 -7.10 -2.15 -0.21
N THR A 23 -6.57 -3.23 0.34
CA THR A 23 -5.43 -3.95 -0.20
C THR A 23 -5.86 -5.34 -0.65
N GLN A 24 -5.48 -5.70 -1.88
CA GLN A 24 -5.66 -7.03 -2.42
C GLN A 24 -4.32 -7.62 -2.87
N VAL A 25 -3.96 -8.80 -2.38
CA VAL A 25 -2.85 -9.59 -2.90
C VAL A 25 -3.28 -10.21 -4.22
N ILE A 26 -2.60 -9.82 -5.31
CA ILE A 26 -2.86 -10.29 -6.68
C ILE A 26 -2.08 -11.57 -6.96
N LYS A 27 -0.80 -11.60 -6.57
CA LYS A 27 0.10 -12.73 -6.80
C LYS A 27 1.00 -12.91 -5.58
N ARG A 28 1.22 -14.15 -5.17
CA ARG A 28 2.12 -14.52 -4.07
C ARG A 28 2.99 -15.69 -4.51
N THR A 29 4.29 -15.58 -4.29
CA THR A 29 5.25 -16.69 -4.18
C THR A 29 5.90 -16.61 -2.79
N GLU A 30 6.76 -17.55 -2.42
CA GLU A 30 7.37 -17.62 -1.07
C GLU A 30 7.82 -16.26 -0.54
N ASN A 31 8.64 -15.55 -1.31
CA ASN A 31 9.24 -14.28 -0.87
C ASN A 31 8.74 -13.07 -1.67
N ASN A 32 7.89 -13.24 -2.68
CA ASN A 32 7.44 -12.14 -3.53
C ASN A 32 5.93 -12.00 -3.50
N VAL A 33 5.47 -10.77 -3.32
CA VAL A 33 4.06 -10.42 -3.28
C VAL A 33 3.81 -9.29 -4.26
N THR A 34 2.80 -9.42 -5.10
CA THR A 34 2.24 -8.27 -5.81
C THR A 34 0.89 -7.95 -5.20
N LYS A 35 0.72 -6.71 -4.74
CA LYS A 35 -0.53 -6.22 -4.15
C LYS A 35 -1.07 -5.02 -4.92
N LYS A 36 -2.40 -4.88 -4.96
CA LYS A 36 -3.10 -3.67 -5.36
C LYS A 36 -3.56 -2.95 -4.12
N MET A 37 -3.36 -1.64 -4.10
CA MET A 37 -3.91 -0.72 -3.13
C MET A 37 -4.96 0.15 -3.82
N VAL A 38 -6.09 0.36 -3.16
CA VAL A 38 -7.09 1.38 -3.48
C VAL A 38 -7.24 2.23 -2.23
N VAL A 39 -6.88 3.49 -2.32
CA VAL A 39 -6.75 4.40 -1.19
C VAL A 39 -7.68 5.59 -1.38
N ARG A 40 -8.37 5.95 -0.31
CA ARG A 40 -9.09 7.21 -0.14
C ARG A 40 -8.40 8.02 0.93
N ASP A 41 -7.70 9.07 0.52
CA ASP A 41 -7.14 10.07 1.40
C ASP A 41 -8.26 11.01 1.87
N LYS A 42 -8.62 10.89 3.14
CA LYS A 42 -9.76 11.61 3.75
C LYS A 42 -9.46 13.10 3.90
N LYS A 43 -8.20 13.44 4.16
CA LYS A 43 -7.76 14.82 4.42
C LYS A 43 -7.54 15.59 3.12
N MET A 44 -7.04 14.95 2.05
CA MET A 44 -6.90 15.61 0.73
C MET A 44 -8.14 15.48 -0.17
N GLY A 45 -9.06 14.56 0.11
CA GLY A 45 -10.11 14.19 -0.84
C GLY A 45 -9.53 13.63 -2.15
N ILE A 46 -8.49 12.80 -2.03
CA ILE A 46 -7.81 12.16 -3.17
C ILE A 46 -8.04 10.66 -3.11
N ASP A 47 -8.64 10.12 -4.17
CA ASP A 47 -8.76 8.69 -4.39
C ASP A 47 -7.69 8.24 -5.40
N PHE A 48 -6.94 7.20 -5.05
CA PHE A 48 -5.94 6.62 -5.94
C PHE A 48 -5.88 5.10 -5.86
N SER A 49 -5.32 4.48 -6.90
CA SER A 49 -5.00 3.06 -6.89
C SER A 49 -3.62 2.80 -7.45
N VAL A 50 -2.92 1.82 -6.90
CA VAL A 50 -1.55 1.48 -7.31
C VAL A 50 -1.28 -0.01 -7.12
N ILE A 51 -0.55 -0.62 -8.05
CA ILE A 51 -0.02 -1.97 -7.90
C ILE A 51 1.43 -1.88 -7.44
N ILE A 52 1.76 -2.59 -6.36
CA ILE A 52 3.09 -2.57 -5.75
C ILE A 52 3.61 -4.01 -5.67
N PRO A 53 4.69 -4.34 -6.41
CA PRO A 53 5.47 -5.54 -6.17
C PRO A 53 6.38 -5.35 -4.95
N LEU A 54 6.41 -6.35 -4.09
CA LEU A 54 7.14 -6.41 -2.84
C LEU A 54 7.97 -7.70 -2.79
N LYS A 55 9.10 -7.65 -2.08
CA LYS A 55 9.88 -8.84 -1.74
C LYS A 55 10.26 -8.83 -0.27
N LEU A 56 10.02 -9.94 0.42
CA LEU A 56 10.55 -10.19 1.76
C LEU A 56 12.02 -10.61 1.63
N LYS A 57 12.91 -9.83 2.24
CA LYS A 57 14.33 -10.16 2.33
C LYS A 57 14.57 -11.18 3.45
N LYS A 58 15.72 -11.86 3.41
CA LYS A 58 16.13 -12.85 4.44
C LYS A 58 16.22 -12.26 5.85
N ASN A 59 16.50 -10.96 5.97
CA ASN A 59 16.54 -10.23 7.25
C ASN A 59 15.16 -9.79 7.76
N GLY A 60 14.07 -10.17 7.09
CA GLY A 60 12.70 -9.80 7.46
C GLY A 60 12.23 -8.44 6.95
N GLU A 61 13.10 -7.67 6.28
CA GLU A 61 12.72 -6.39 5.68
C GLU A 61 11.87 -6.58 4.42
N VAL A 62 10.94 -5.65 4.19
CA VAL A 62 10.15 -5.59 2.96
C VAL A 62 10.81 -4.63 1.98
N HIS A 63 11.27 -5.16 0.86
CA HIS A 63 11.74 -4.37 -0.27
C HIS A 63 10.56 -4.00 -1.19
N TYR A 64 10.52 -2.74 -1.60
CA TYR A 64 9.50 -2.18 -2.50
C TYR A 64 10.08 -2.00 -3.90
N TYR A 65 9.51 -2.67 -4.88
CA TYR A 65 9.83 -2.43 -6.29
C TYR A 65 9.02 -1.25 -6.85
N PRO A 66 9.42 -0.70 -8.01
CA PRO A 66 8.64 0.33 -8.68
C PRO A 66 7.17 -0.04 -8.84
N SER A 67 6.30 0.87 -8.44
CA SER A 67 4.86 0.73 -8.57
C SER A 67 4.43 0.66 -10.04
N LYS A 68 3.40 -0.13 -10.31
CA LYS A 68 2.73 -0.27 -11.60
C LYS A 68 1.31 0.28 -11.51
N GLU A 69 0.76 0.70 -12.66
CA GLU A 69 -0.65 1.09 -12.79
C GLU A 69 -1.13 2.15 -11.78
N PHE A 70 -0.27 3.12 -11.47
CA PHE A 70 -0.64 4.20 -10.57
C PHE A 70 -1.67 5.10 -11.23
N THR A 71 -2.83 5.23 -10.61
CA THR A 71 -3.98 5.98 -11.11
C THR A 71 -4.50 6.87 -9.99
N VAL A 72 -4.71 8.15 -10.27
CA VAL A 72 -5.29 9.12 -9.32
C VAL A 72 -6.54 9.72 -9.93
N ARG A 73 -7.66 9.70 -9.20
CA ARG A 73 -8.97 10.18 -9.68
C ARG A 73 -9.35 9.61 -11.07
N GLY A 74 -9.08 8.32 -11.28
CA GLY A 74 -9.35 7.62 -12.55
C GLY A 74 -8.37 7.92 -13.69
N LYS A 75 -7.40 8.83 -13.51
CA LYS A 75 -6.39 9.16 -14.52
C LYS A 75 -5.07 8.45 -14.23
N LYS A 76 -4.52 7.75 -15.23
CA LYS A 76 -3.20 7.13 -15.11
C LYS A 76 -2.14 8.20 -14.89
N VAL A 77 -1.36 8.04 -13.83
CA VAL A 77 -0.18 8.84 -13.59
C VAL A 77 0.96 8.25 -14.43
N GLY A 78 1.78 9.10 -15.05
CA GLY A 78 2.88 8.65 -15.91
C GLY A 78 3.80 7.64 -15.22
N THR A 79 4.41 6.74 -16.00
CA THR A 79 5.20 5.60 -15.50
C THR A 79 6.40 5.98 -14.61
N LYS A 80 6.89 7.22 -14.69
CA LYS A 80 8.00 7.76 -13.89
C LYS A 80 7.56 8.41 -12.56
N ASN A 81 6.26 8.54 -12.34
CA ASN A 81 5.68 9.20 -11.17
C ASN A 81 5.27 8.14 -10.15
N THR A 82 6.02 8.09 -9.05
CA THR A 82 5.69 7.25 -7.91
C THR A 82 4.62 7.92 -7.07
N MET A 83 3.97 7.16 -6.17
CA MET A 83 3.10 7.73 -5.15
C MET A 83 3.81 8.81 -4.34
N ALA A 84 5.07 8.59 -3.98
CA ALA A 84 5.91 9.58 -3.29
C ALA A 84 6.02 10.88 -4.09
N LYS A 85 6.45 10.82 -5.36
CA LYS A 85 6.55 12.01 -6.22
C LYS A 85 5.23 12.75 -6.41
N TYR A 86 4.12 12.01 -6.51
CA TYR A 86 2.81 12.64 -6.63
C TYR A 86 2.44 13.44 -5.39
N TYR A 87 2.59 12.84 -4.20
CA TYR A 87 2.33 13.53 -2.95
C TYR A 87 3.36 14.66 -2.67
N ASP A 88 4.60 14.50 -3.11
CA ASP A 88 5.64 15.54 -3.01
C ASP A 88 5.24 16.78 -3.83
N SER A 89 4.70 16.58 -5.04
CA SER A 89 4.21 17.69 -5.87
C SER A 89 3.02 18.45 -5.26
N LEU A 90 2.38 17.87 -4.25
CA LEU A 90 1.31 18.48 -3.47
C LEU A 90 1.82 19.08 -2.14
N GLY A 91 3.10 18.91 -1.79
CA GLY A 91 3.66 19.29 -0.50
C GLY A 91 3.23 18.38 0.66
N GLU A 92 2.72 17.19 0.38
CA GLU A 92 2.01 16.33 1.35
C GLU A 92 2.68 14.97 1.56
N TRP A 93 3.87 14.73 1.01
CA TRP A 93 4.51 13.41 1.11
C TRP A 93 4.89 13.07 2.55
N GLU A 94 5.60 13.95 3.25
CA GLU A 94 6.06 13.65 4.62
C GLU A 94 4.88 13.48 5.59
N SER A 95 3.82 14.28 5.45
CA SER A 95 2.58 14.14 6.24
C SER A 95 1.88 12.81 5.91
N PHE A 96 1.67 12.51 4.63
CA PHE A 96 1.03 11.25 4.21
C PHE A 96 1.85 10.02 4.63
N LYS A 97 3.17 10.11 4.53
CA LYS A 97 4.08 9.04 4.90
C LYS A 97 4.00 8.74 6.40
N SER A 98 4.18 9.75 7.23
CA SER A 98 4.18 9.62 8.69
C SER A 98 2.80 9.33 9.28
N GLU A 99 1.75 10.01 8.80
CA GLU A 99 0.39 9.86 9.32
C GLU A 99 -0.29 8.57 8.82
N PHE A 100 0.17 7.97 7.71
CA PHE A 100 -0.50 6.81 7.11
C PHE A 100 0.45 5.73 6.60
N PHE A 101 1.33 6.04 5.63
CA PHE A 101 1.99 5.00 4.84
C PHE A 101 2.91 4.11 5.68
N ASP A 102 3.66 4.68 6.63
CA ASP A 102 4.58 3.93 7.48
C ASP A 102 3.82 2.92 8.36
N THR A 103 2.76 3.36 9.04
CA THR A 103 1.92 2.50 9.88
C THR A 103 1.18 1.43 9.07
N TYR A 104 0.61 1.82 7.93
CA TYR A 104 -0.03 0.90 7.00
C TYR A 104 0.97 -0.18 6.51
N SER A 105 2.17 0.24 6.10
CA SER A 105 3.23 -0.63 5.61
C SER A 105 3.60 -1.68 6.65
N LEU A 106 3.90 -1.25 7.88
CA LEU A 106 4.29 -2.15 8.97
C LEU A 106 3.18 -3.14 9.31
N THR A 107 1.93 -2.68 9.32
CA THR A 107 0.79 -3.49 9.75
C THR A 107 0.35 -4.48 8.66
N VAL A 108 0.05 -3.98 7.47
CA VAL A 108 -0.54 -4.79 6.40
C VAL A 108 0.49 -5.70 5.76
N ASN A 109 1.75 -5.27 5.58
CA ASN A 109 2.75 -6.18 5.03
C ASN A 109 3.06 -7.34 5.97
N LYS A 110 3.12 -7.08 7.29
CA LYS A 110 3.29 -8.14 8.29
C LYS A 110 2.18 -9.17 8.18
N LEU A 111 0.92 -8.73 8.03
CA LEU A 111 -0.21 -9.64 7.84
C LEU A 111 -0.11 -10.43 6.52
N ILE A 112 0.26 -9.76 5.43
CA ILE A 112 0.41 -10.40 4.11
C ILE A 112 1.46 -11.53 4.15
N TYR A 113 2.59 -11.33 4.83
CA TYR A 113 3.64 -12.33 4.93
C TYR A 113 3.43 -13.35 6.06
N LYS A 114 2.74 -13.00 7.16
CA LYS A 114 2.35 -13.97 8.21
C LYS A 114 1.46 -15.07 7.63
N GLU A 115 0.50 -14.69 6.80
CA GLU A 115 -0.40 -15.61 6.07
C GLU A 115 0.32 -16.41 4.94
N ALA A 116 1.57 -16.08 4.61
CA ALA A 116 2.36 -16.83 3.64
C ALA A 116 3.14 -17.99 4.29
N ILE A 117 3.45 -17.88 5.59
CA ILE A 117 4.24 -18.86 6.34
C ILE A 117 3.37 -20.01 6.88
N VAL A 118 2.06 -19.82 6.99
CA VAL A 118 1.10 -20.83 7.52
C VAL A 118 0.59 -21.76 6.41
N LYS A 119 1.41 -22.07 5.40
CA LYS A 119 1.07 -23.03 4.34
C LYS A 119 2.12 -24.13 4.23
#